data_AF-A0A0F9C040-F1
#
_entry.id   AF-A0A0F9C040-F1
#
_cell.length_a   1.000
_cell.length_b   1.000
_cell.length_c   1.000
_cell.angle_alpha   90.00
_cell.angle_beta   90.00
_cell.angle_gamma   90.00
#
_symmetry.space_group_name_H-M   'P 1'
#
loop_
_entity.id
_entity.type
_entity.pdbx_description
1 polymer ?
#
loop_
_entity_poly.entity_id
_entity_poly.type
_entity_poly.pdbx_seq_one_letter_code
_entity_poly.pdbx_strand_id
1 'polypeptide(L)'
;NQSHYNDLTPDIDLENSDDNPIGSDPMLYIYLIENEVNGKVYIGKTNNIGERWERHKSKAKYINKLRNNGKKVQAEYFINALIKHGFEVWKICVIDTAFTEEELDEKEIYWITFFRQRLGRDKVYNIHDGGTGGRCSDEALKKIGRIMSTRWEDDNWKQKRSEDQSRIMTKRWEDGDMSREDQSKSMGSRWKNDKFRNNQRRLMGEKWAEIKKAYKKNGIYLRDPIKNEEEFIIDVKNLTLEQLIKKYNKSLNTIRKNIIYYFGMNFRKTRRRT
;
A
#
# COMPACT_ATOMS: atom_id res chain seq x y z
N ASN A 1 -13.07 4.73 44.81
CA ASN A 1 -11.99 5.53 44.20
C ASN A 1 -12.59 6.45 43.15
N GLN A 2 -13.17 7.53 43.66
CA GLN A 2 -13.69 8.66 42.89
C GLN A 2 -12.54 9.55 42.41
N SER A 3 -12.84 10.30 41.35
CA SER A 3 -12.28 11.60 40.95
C SER A 3 -10.78 11.72 40.68
N HIS A 4 -10.41 11.76 39.39
CA HIS A 4 -9.19 12.43 38.92
C HIS A 4 -9.33 13.10 37.54
N TYR A 5 -10.54 13.50 37.14
CA TYR A 5 -10.78 14.14 35.84
C TYR A 5 -11.51 15.50 35.89
N ASN A 6 -11.59 16.15 37.05
CA ASN A 6 -12.32 17.41 37.18
C ASN A 6 -11.46 18.69 37.00
N ASP A 7 -10.15 18.60 36.75
CA ASP A 7 -9.27 19.79 36.84
C ASP A 7 -8.68 20.28 35.49
N LEU A 8 -9.32 20.04 34.35
CA LEU A 8 -8.81 20.54 33.05
C LEU A 8 -9.86 21.15 32.10
N THR A 9 -10.98 21.65 32.62
CA THR A 9 -11.88 22.50 31.83
C THR A 9 -11.70 23.95 32.27
N PRO A 10 -11.28 24.87 31.38
CA PRO A 10 -11.64 26.26 31.58
C PRO A 10 -13.16 26.34 31.44
N ASP A 11 -13.84 26.80 32.49
CA ASP A 11 -15.23 27.22 32.39
C ASP A 11 -15.27 28.41 31.41
N ILE A 12 -15.71 28.14 30.18
CA ILE A 12 -16.03 29.20 29.23
C ILE A 12 -17.47 29.59 29.50
N ASP A 13 -17.64 30.64 30.29
CA ASP A 13 -18.90 31.34 30.46
C ASP A 13 -19.40 31.81 29.09
N LEU A 14 -20.47 31.19 28.60
CA LEU A 14 -21.20 31.58 27.39
C LEU A 14 -22.16 32.74 27.67
N GLU A 15 -21.68 33.83 28.29
CA GLU A 15 -22.44 35.07 28.40
C GLU A 15 -21.60 36.30 28.07
N ASN A 16 -21.91 36.87 26.91
CA ASN A 16 -21.75 38.28 26.54
C ASN A 16 -20.34 38.89 26.64
N SER A 17 -19.56 38.74 25.56
CA SER A 17 -18.56 39.74 25.19
C SER A 17 -18.83 40.20 23.75
N ASP A 18 -19.44 41.37 23.64
CA ASP A 18 -19.76 42.11 22.41
C ASP A 18 -18.51 42.65 21.69
N ASP A 19 -17.53 41.80 21.43
CA ASP A 19 -16.35 42.14 20.61
C ASP A 19 -16.13 41.06 19.55
N ASN A 20 -17.05 40.99 18.58
CA ASN A 20 -16.88 40.17 17.38
C ASN A 20 -16.70 41.07 16.15
N PRO A 21 -15.47 41.47 15.81
CA PRO A 21 -15.23 42.24 14.60
C PRO A 21 -15.13 41.29 13.40
N ILE A 22 -16.13 41.38 12.51
CA ILE A 22 -16.01 41.22 11.06
C ILE A 22 -15.62 39.82 10.54
N GLY A 23 -16.60 39.11 9.97
CA GLY A 23 -16.36 38.08 8.93
C GLY A 23 -16.38 36.64 9.42
N SER A 24 -17.56 36.02 9.36
CA SER A 24 -17.85 34.64 9.74
C SER A 24 -17.16 33.60 8.85
N ASP A 25 -15.91 33.24 9.15
CA ASP A 25 -15.35 31.97 8.66
C ASP A 25 -15.98 30.79 9.43
N PRO A 26 -16.26 29.65 8.76
CA PRO A 26 -16.91 28.52 9.40
C PRO A 26 -16.02 27.93 10.49
N MET A 27 -16.48 27.99 11.74
CA MET A 27 -15.78 27.38 12.86
C MET A 27 -15.78 25.86 12.69
N LEU A 28 -14.59 25.29 12.50
CA LEU A 28 -14.37 23.85 12.39
C LEU A 28 -14.00 23.30 13.77
N TYR A 29 -14.37 22.05 14.05
CA TYR A 29 -14.24 21.45 15.38
C TYR A 29 -13.44 20.15 15.34
N ILE A 30 -12.53 20.01 16.30
CA ILE A 30 -12.01 18.72 16.74
C ILE A 30 -12.85 18.24 17.91
N TYR A 31 -13.39 17.03 17.79
CA TYR A 31 -14.16 16.40 18.85
C TYR A 31 -13.52 15.09 19.30
N LEU A 32 -13.79 14.74 20.55
CA LEU A 32 -13.46 13.47 21.16
C LEU A 32 -14.76 12.74 21.51
N ILE A 33 -14.78 11.43 21.23
CA ILE A 33 -15.84 10.51 21.63
C ILE A 33 -15.23 9.45 22.54
N GLU A 34 -15.61 9.46 23.81
CA GLU A 34 -15.19 8.48 24.80
C GLU A 34 -16.25 7.39 24.96
N ASN A 35 -15.79 6.14 25.04
CA ASN A 35 -16.63 5.02 25.46
C ASN A 35 -16.53 4.84 26.98
N GLU A 36 -17.59 5.13 27.71
CA GLU A 36 -17.60 5.10 29.17
C GLU A 36 -17.43 3.69 29.75
N VAL A 37 -17.70 2.63 28.97
CA VAL A 37 -17.55 1.23 29.42
C VAL A 37 -16.08 0.81 29.47
N ASN A 38 -15.23 1.33 28.58
CA ASN A 38 -13.85 0.84 28.45
C ASN A 38 -12.77 1.94 28.43
N GLY A 39 -13.18 3.21 28.52
CA GLY A 39 -12.31 4.39 28.55
C GLY A 39 -11.55 4.62 27.24
N LYS A 40 -11.97 3.99 26.13
CA LYS A 40 -11.33 4.20 24.82
C LYS A 40 -11.90 5.42 24.14
N VAL A 41 -11.06 6.13 23.39
CA VAL A 41 -11.41 7.40 22.75
C VAL A 41 -11.29 7.35 21.23
N TYR A 42 -12.13 8.11 20.55
CA TYR A 42 -12.05 8.41 19.12
C TYR A 42 -11.95 9.91 18.93
N ILE A 43 -11.01 10.37 18.12
CA ILE A 43 -10.83 11.78 17.78
C ILE A 43 -11.29 11.96 16.34
N GLY A 44 -12.01 13.02 16.05
CA GLY A 44 -12.36 13.34 14.68
C GLY A 44 -12.55 14.83 14.47
N LYS A 45 -12.65 15.20 13.20
CA LYS A 45 -12.93 16.56 12.77
C LYS A 45 -14.30 16.71 12.10
N THR A 46 -14.90 17.89 12.20
CA THR A 46 -16.19 18.22 11.57
C THR A 46 -16.48 19.74 11.61
N ASN A 47 -17.35 20.23 10.75
CA ASN A 47 -17.95 21.57 10.86
C ASN A 47 -19.28 21.56 11.64
N ASN A 48 -19.88 20.40 11.84
CA ASN A 48 -21.10 20.22 12.63
C ASN A 48 -21.04 18.89 13.40
N ILE A 49 -21.05 18.95 14.72
CA ILE A 49 -20.87 17.78 15.61
C ILE A 49 -22.12 16.91 15.65
N GLY A 50 -23.31 17.53 15.72
CA GLY A 50 -24.58 16.82 15.76
C GLY A 50 -24.79 15.98 14.51
N GLU A 51 -24.62 16.59 13.34
CA GLU A 51 -24.70 15.89 12.05
C GLU A 51 -23.63 14.79 11.92
N ARG A 52 -22.41 15.06 12.38
CA ARG A 52 -21.32 14.08 12.32
C ARG A 52 -21.63 12.84 13.16
N TRP A 53 -22.21 13.04 14.34
CA TRP A 53 -22.59 11.96 15.23
C TRP A 53 -23.73 11.13 14.65
N GLU A 54 -24.77 11.77 14.12
CA GLU A 54 -25.87 11.08 13.45
C GLU A 54 -25.40 10.28 12.22
N ARG A 55 -24.40 10.81 11.49
CA ARG A 55 -23.75 10.07 10.39
C ARG A 55 -23.04 8.81 10.88
N HIS A 56 -22.33 8.87 12.02
CA HIS A 56 -21.70 7.69 12.62
C HIS A 56 -22.74 6.65 13.07
N LYS A 57 -23.81 7.07 13.76
CA LYS A 57 -24.93 6.18 14.14
C LYS A 57 -25.58 5.52 12.94
N SER A 58 -25.90 6.31 11.91
CA SER A 58 -26.54 5.84 10.68
C SER A 58 -25.67 4.81 9.97
N LYS A 59 -24.35 5.06 9.87
CA LYS A 59 -23.39 4.10 9.32
C LYS A 59 -23.35 2.80 10.13
N ALA A 60 -23.31 2.88 11.46
CA ALA A 60 -23.34 1.71 12.34
C ALA A 60 -24.62 0.88 12.15
N LYS A 61 -25.80 1.53 12.15
CA LYS A 61 -27.11 0.90 11.92
C LYS A 61 -27.16 0.20 10.56
N TYR A 62 -26.69 0.87 9.51
CA TYR A 62 -26.66 0.32 8.15
C TYR A 62 -25.77 -0.92 8.05
N ILE A 63 -24.54 -0.85 8.58
CA ILE A 63 -23.62 -1.99 8.61
C ILE A 63 -24.21 -3.16 9.39
N ASN A 64 -24.82 -2.90 10.56
CA ASN A 64 -25.45 -3.93 11.37
C ASN A 64 -26.59 -4.63 10.62
N LYS A 65 -27.43 -3.85 9.93
CA LYS A 65 -28.51 -4.38 9.08
C LYS A 65 -27.98 -5.28 7.97
N LEU A 66 -26.92 -4.87 7.27
CA LEU A 66 -26.33 -5.70 6.20
C LEU A 66 -25.79 -7.02 6.75
N ARG A 67 -25.14 -7.01 7.92
CA ARG A 67 -24.61 -8.21 8.57
C ARG A 67 -25.71 -9.17 9.00
N ASN A 68 -26.79 -8.65 9.58
CA ASN A 68 -27.95 -9.45 9.96
C ASN A 68 -28.64 -10.10 8.74
N ASN A 69 -28.53 -9.46 7.57
CA ASN A 69 -29.00 -10.03 6.30
C ASN A 69 -27.97 -10.98 5.64
N GLY A 70 -26.99 -11.48 6.40
CA GLY A 70 -25.99 -12.45 5.93
C GLY A 70 -24.87 -11.88 5.05
N LYS A 71 -24.80 -10.55 4.82
CA LYS A 71 -23.75 -9.94 4.01
C LYS A 71 -22.45 -9.81 4.82
N LYS A 72 -21.33 -10.27 4.24
CA LYS A 72 -19.99 -10.08 4.81
C LYS A 72 -19.47 -8.68 4.50
N VAL A 73 -19.69 -7.74 5.43
CA VAL A 73 -19.27 -6.34 5.29
C VAL A 73 -18.27 -5.95 6.37
N GLN A 74 -17.11 -5.45 5.96
CA GLN A 74 -16.09 -4.89 6.84
C GLN A 74 -16.44 -3.44 7.19
N ALA A 75 -16.13 -3.04 8.41
CA ALA A 75 -16.32 -1.67 8.88
C ALA A 75 -15.14 -1.25 9.76
N GLU A 76 -14.97 0.07 9.89
CA GLU A 76 -13.93 0.68 10.72
C GLU A 76 -14.05 0.24 12.19
N TYR A 77 -12.92 0.22 12.89
CA TYR A 77 -12.85 -0.24 14.27
C TYR A 77 -13.81 0.52 15.19
N PHE A 78 -13.86 1.85 15.06
CA PHE A 78 -14.80 2.70 15.77
C PHE A 78 -16.28 2.32 15.48
N ILE A 79 -16.64 2.10 14.22
CA ILE A 79 -18.01 1.72 13.84
C ILE A 79 -18.40 0.36 14.43
N ASN A 80 -17.48 -0.61 14.45
CA ASN A 80 -17.73 -1.90 15.11
C ASN A 80 -17.92 -1.74 16.62
N ALA A 81 -17.19 -0.82 17.26
CA ALA A 81 -17.35 -0.52 18.67
C ALA A 81 -18.73 0.08 18.97
N LEU A 82 -19.23 0.99 18.12
CA LEU A 82 -20.59 1.53 18.23
C LEU A 82 -21.65 0.43 18.16
N ILE A 83 -21.51 -0.50 17.20
CA ILE A 83 -22.43 -1.64 17.07
C ILE A 83 -22.37 -2.55 18.32
N LYS A 84 -21.16 -2.79 18.85
CA LYS A 84 -20.94 -3.68 19.98
C LYS A 84 -21.49 -3.13 21.29
N HIS A 85 -21.32 -1.84 21.55
CA HIS A 85 -21.59 -1.22 22.85
C HIS A 85 -22.91 -0.45 22.92
N GLY A 86 -23.61 -0.25 21.79
CA GLY A 86 -24.78 0.62 21.73
C GLY A 86 -24.39 2.10 21.72
N PHE A 87 -25.37 3.00 21.60
CA PHE A 87 -25.11 4.44 21.43
C PHE A 87 -25.16 5.25 22.74
N GLU A 88 -25.72 4.70 23.80
CA GLU A 88 -25.98 5.42 25.06
C GLU A 88 -24.74 5.61 25.94
N VAL A 89 -23.67 4.83 25.69
CA VAL A 89 -22.45 4.80 26.54
C VAL A 89 -21.32 5.69 26.00
N TRP A 90 -21.65 6.64 25.12
CA TRP A 90 -20.66 7.47 24.44
C TRP A 90 -20.80 8.92 24.83
N LYS A 91 -19.72 9.49 25.37
CA LYS A 91 -19.62 10.91 25.71
C LYS A 91 -18.89 11.65 24.59
N ILE A 92 -19.48 12.74 24.10
CA ILE A 92 -18.91 13.57 23.03
C ILE A 92 -18.55 14.93 23.60
N CYS A 93 -17.34 15.40 23.32
CA CYS A 93 -16.90 16.75 23.66
C CYS A 93 -16.11 17.38 22.52
N VAL A 94 -16.19 18.71 22.42
CA VAL A 94 -15.25 19.50 21.61
C VAL A 94 -13.99 19.67 22.43
N ILE A 95 -12.84 19.47 21.78
CA ILE A 95 -11.53 19.61 22.42
C ILE A 95 -10.65 20.66 21.74
N ASP A 96 -11.00 21.09 20.53
CA ASP A 96 -10.30 22.16 19.80
C ASP A 96 -11.18 22.71 18.66
N THR A 97 -10.80 23.87 18.14
CA THR A 97 -11.46 24.56 17.02
C THR A 97 -10.45 25.06 16.01
N ALA A 98 -10.80 25.15 14.73
CA ALA A 98 -9.93 25.69 13.68
C ALA A 98 -10.73 26.60 12.74
N PHE A 99 -10.03 27.51 12.08
CA PHE A 99 -10.62 28.41 11.07
C PHE A 99 -10.39 27.92 9.64
N THR A 100 -9.38 27.07 9.42
CA THR A 100 -9.08 26.47 8.11
C THR A 100 -9.03 24.94 8.19
N GLU A 101 -9.28 24.27 7.07
CA GLU A 101 -9.18 22.80 6.99
C GLU A 101 -7.74 22.32 7.18
N GLU A 102 -6.75 23.12 6.77
CA GLU A 102 -5.33 22.82 6.98
C GLU A 102 -4.99 22.81 8.48
N GLU A 103 -5.40 23.84 9.21
CA GLU A 103 -5.24 23.90 10.67
C GLU A 103 -5.99 22.75 11.36
N LEU A 104 -7.20 22.45 10.89
CA LEU A 104 -8.02 21.36 11.41
C LEU A 104 -7.33 19.98 11.21
N ASP A 105 -6.69 19.77 10.07
CA ASP A 105 -5.91 18.56 9.78
C ASP A 105 -4.70 18.42 10.70
N GLU A 106 -3.95 19.51 10.91
CA GLU A 106 -2.80 19.54 11.82
C GLU A 106 -3.22 19.25 13.27
N LYS A 107 -4.32 19.86 13.71
CA LYS A 107 -4.90 19.63 15.05
C LYS A 107 -5.42 18.22 15.22
N GLU A 108 -6.08 17.63 14.22
CA GLU A 108 -6.52 16.23 14.28
C GLU A 108 -5.32 15.29 14.49
N ILE A 109 -4.23 15.49 13.74
CA ILE A 109 -2.99 14.71 13.87
C ILE A 109 -2.38 14.87 15.27
N TYR A 110 -2.32 16.13 15.75
CA TYR A 110 -1.80 16.43 17.08
C TYR A 110 -2.59 15.69 18.17
N TRP A 111 -3.91 15.83 18.19
CA TRP A 111 -4.75 15.25 19.24
C TRP A 111 -4.76 13.72 19.20
N ILE A 112 -4.80 13.09 18.02
CA ILE A 112 -4.66 11.63 17.89
C ILE A 112 -3.33 11.17 18.48
N THR A 113 -2.25 11.89 18.18
CA THR A 113 -0.91 11.57 18.68
C THR A 113 -0.83 11.74 20.20
N PHE A 114 -1.33 12.86 20.72
CA PHE A 114 -1.40 13.16 22.15
C PHE A 114 -2.12 12.05 22.92
N PHE A 115 -3.34 11.67 22.51
CA PHE A 115 -4.11 10.64 23.22
C PHE A 115 -3.47 9.25 23.11
N ARG A 116 -2.79 8.93 22.00
CA ARG A 116 -2.06 7.66 21.89
C ARG A 116 -0.85 7.60 22.81
N GLN A 117 -0.13 8.71 22.97
CA GLN A 117 0.99 8.79 23.91
C GLN A 117 0.51 8.73 25.36
N ARG A 118 -0.62 9.40 25.65
CA ARG A 118 -1.21 9.49 27.00
C ARG A 118 -1.85 8.18 27.45
N LEU A 119 -2.66 7.54 26.61
CA LEU A 119 -3.52 6.40 26.97
C LEU A 119 -3.02 5.04 26.44
N GLY A 120 -2.08 5.06 25.49
CA GLY A 120 -1.68 3.88 24.74
C GLY A 120 -2.47 3.69 23.44
N ARG A 121 -1.82 3.08 22.44
CA ARG A 121 -2.37 2.93 21.08
C ARG A 121 -3.66 2.12 21.02
N ASP A 122 -3.79 1.11 21.87
CA ASP A 122 -4.92 0.19 21.96
C ASP A 122 -6.17 0.84 22.56
N LYS A 123 -6.01 1.98 23.24
CA LYS A 123 -7.07 2.79 23.83
C LYS A 123 -7.62 3.87 22.90
N VAL A 124 -7.07 4.01 21.69
CA VAL A 124 -7.53 5.00 20.71
C VAL A 124 -8.11 4.30 19.47
N TYR A 125 -9.39 4.54 19.19
CA TYR A 125 -10.12 3.89 18.09
C TYR A 125 -9.64 4.31 16.69
N ASN A 126 -9.03 5.49 16.54
CA ASN A 126 -8.50 5.97 15.25
C ASN A 126 -7.49 4.96 14.68
N ILE A 127 -7.72 4.48 13.46
CA ILE A 127 -6.81 3.58 12.77
C ILE A 127 -5.64 4.36 12.13
N HIS A 128 -5.96 5.48 11.51
CA HIS A 128 -5.00 6.37 10.85
C HIS A 128 -4.53 7.45 11.80
N ASP A 129 -3.44 8.12 11.45
CA ASP A 129 -2.82 9.16 12.28
C ASP A 129 -3.54 10.52 12.17
N GLY A 130 -4.55 10.64 11.29
CA GLY A 130 -5.29 11.88 11.00
C GLY A 130 -4.93 12.47 9.64
N GLY A 131 -5.59 13.58 9.27
CA GLY A 131 -5.35 14.35 8.06
C GLY A 131 -6.07 13.83 6.81
N THR A 132 -6.21 14.70 5.80
CA THR A 132 -6.82 14.34 4.51
C THR A 132 -6.00 13.24 3.80
N GLY A 133 -6.51 12.00 3.84
CA GLY A 133 -5.89 10.83 3.21
C GLY A 133 -5.18 9.85 4.17
N GLY A 134 -5.26 10.06 5.49
CA GLY A 134 -4.94 9.10 6.55
C GLY A 134 -3.69 8.24 6.32
N ARG A 135 -2.54 8.66 6.85
CA ARG A 135 -1.37 7.76 6.88
C ARG A 135 -1.69 6.56 7.77
N CYS A 136 -1.50 5.35 7.23
CA CYS A 136 -1.50 4.14 8.03
C CYS A 136 -0.32 4.23 9.01
N SER A 137 -0.57 3.98 10.30
CA SER A 137 0.49 3.93 11.31
C SER A 137 1.62 2.99 10.89
N ASP A 138 2.85 3.29 11.31
CA ASP A 138 4.04 2.49 11.00
C ASP A 138 3.88 0.99 11.33
N GLU A 139 3.16 0.68 12.41
CA GLU A 139 2.87 -0.70 12.79
C GLU A 139 1.94 -1.40 11.77
N ALA A 140 0.89 -0.72 11.33
CA ALA A 140 0.01 -1.22 10.28
C ALA A 140 0.76 -1.40 8.96
N LEU A 141 1.63 -0.45 8.59
CA LEU A 141 2.50 -0.57 7.42
C LEU A 141 3.45 -1.77 7.52
N LYS A 142 4.09 -1.99 8.68
CA LYS A 142 4.93 -3.17 8.92
C LYS A 142 4.15 -4.46 8.83
N LYS A 143 2.94 -4.52 9.40
CA LYS A 143 2.07 -5.71 9.34
C LYS A 143 1.62 -6.01 7.91
N ILE A 144 1.20 -4.98 7.16
CA ILE A 144 0.87 -5.10 5.74
C ILE A 144 2.10 -5.56 4.96
N GLY A 145 3.27 -4.96 5.21
CA GLY A 145 4.54 -5.35 4.59
C GLY A 145 4.88 -6.82 4.80
N ARG A 146 4.76 -7.34 6.04
CA ARG A 146 4.98 -8.76 6.36
C ARG A 146 4.01 -9.67 5.62
N ILE A 147 2.71 -9.37 5.67
CA ILE A 147 1.67 -10.14 4.98
C ILE A 147 1.93 -10.18 3.46
N MET A 148 2.31 -9.03 2.89
CA MET A 148 2.63 -8.96 1.47
C MET A 148 3.88 -9.77 1.14
N SER A 149 4.95 -9.68 1.95
CA SER A 149 6.16 -10.49 1.78
C SER A 149 5.86 -11.98 1.70
N THR A 150 5.07 -12.52 2.64
CA THR A 150 4.67 -13.93 2.63
C THR A 150 3.85 -14.29 1.40
N ARG A 151 2.97 -13.40 0.93
CA ARG A 151 2.23 -13.62 -0.33
C ARG A 151 3.11 -13.58 -1.57
N TRP A 152 4.21 -12.81 -1.53
CA TRP A 152 5.23 -12.78 -2.58
C TRP A 152 6.20 -13.96 -2.54
N GLU A 153 6.11 -14.86 -1.57
CA GLU A 153 6.81 -16.14 -1.58
C GLU A 153 5.99 -17.22 -2.30
N ASP A 154 4.66 -17.11 -2.27
CA ASP A 154 3.73 -18.03 -2.93
C ASP A 154 3.66 -17.77 -4.46
N ASP A 155 4.15 -18.74 -5.24
CA ASP A 155 4.17 -18.68 -6.71
C ASP A 155 2.77 -18.73 -7.34
N ASN A 156 1.83 -19.43 -6.72
CA ASN A 156 0.44 -19.48 -7.19
C ASN A 156 -0.22 -18.10 -7.03
N TRP A 157 0.06 -17.42 -5.91
CA TRP A 157 -0.41 -16.06 -5.69
C TRP A 157 0.17 -15.07 -6.71
N LYS A 158 1.47 -15.16 -7.03
CA LYS A 158 2.11 -14.32 -8.06
C LYS A 158 1.45 -14.51 -9.42
N GLN A 159 1.26 -15.76 -9.84
CA GLN A 159 0.68 -16.09 -11.13
C GLN A 159 -0.74 -15.57 -11.23
N LYS A 160 -1.60 -15.91 -10.26
CA LYS A 160 -3.00 -15.44 -10.21
C LYS A 160 -3.09 -13.91 -10.20
N ARG A 161 -2.23 -13.23 -9.42
CA ARG A 161 -2.20 -11.76 -9.36
C ARG A 161 -1.83 -11.13 -10.70
N SER A 162 -0.89 -11.73 -11.42
CA SER A 162 -0.48 -11.30 -12.76
C SER A 162 -1.59 -11.50 -13.78
N GLU A 163 -2.25 -12.66 -13.76
CA GLU A 163 -3.39 -12.98 -14.62
C GLU A 163 -4.58 -12.05 -14.37
N ASP A 164 -4.92 -11.78 -13.10
CA ASP A 164 -5.97 -10.84 -12.72
C ASP A 164 -5.65 -9.42 -13.19
N GLN A 165 -4.39 -8.97 -13.05
CA GLN A 165 -3.97 -7.66 -13.58
C GLN A 165 -4.12 -7.59 -15.09
N SER A 166 -3.66 -8.62 -15.81
CA SER A 166 -3.82 -8.67 -17.26
C SER A 166 -5.28 -8.60 -17.66
N ARG A 167 -6.16 -9.36 -16.99
CA ARG A 167 -7.60 -9.39 -17.27
C ARG A 167 -8.26 -8.03 -17.03
N ILE A 168 -7.94 -7.38 -15.90
CA ILE A 168 -8.45 -6.04 -15.57
C ILE A 168 -8.01 -5.04 -16.64
N MET A 169 -6.75 -5.07 -17.05
CA MET A 169 -6.23 -4.16 -18.07
C MET A 169 -6.87 -4.39 -19.43
N THR A 170 -7.02 -5.65 -19.86
CA THR A 170 -7.75 -5.99 -21.09
C THR A 170 -9.16 -5.43 -21.05
N LYS A 171 -9.89 -5.64 -19.96
CA LYS A 171 -11.24 -5.14 -19.80
C LYS A 171 -11.32 -3.61 -19.86
N ARG A 172 -10.39 -2.90 -19.21
CA ARG A 172 -10.35 -1.42 -19.25
C ARG A 172 -10.04 -0.87 -20.64
N TRP A 173 -9.29 -1.61 -21.45
CA TRP A 173 -9.06 -1.29 -22.86
C TRP A 173 -10.30 -1.54 -23.71
N GLU A 174 -11.01 -2.65 -23.48
CA GLU A 174 -12.27 -3.00 -24.16
C GLU A 174 -13.38 -2.00 -23.84
N ASP A 175 -13.51 -1.62 -22.57
CA ASP A 175 -14.51 -0.67 -22.07
C ASP A 175 -14.19 0.79 -22.46
N GLY A 176 -13.02 1.07 -23.05
CA GLY A 176 -12.59 2.42 -23.44
C GLY A 176 -12.25 3.36 -22.26
N ASP A 177 -12.31 2.87 -21.02
CA ASP A 177 -11.94 3.60 -19.78
C ASP A 177 -10.46 4.03 -19.77
N MET A 178 -9.62 3.36 -20.55
CA MET A 178 -8.21 3.69 -20.67
C MET A 178 -7.68 3.36 -22.07
N SER A 179 -7.19 4.35 -22.81
CA SER A 179 -6.48 4.08 -24.06
C SER A 179 -5.00 3.70 -23.81
N ARG A 180 -4.41 2.97 -24.75
CA ARG A 180 -2.96 2.69 -24.74
C ARG A 180 -2.12 3.98 -24.84
N GLU A 181 -2.66 5.00 -25.49
CA GLU A 181 -2.02 6.31 -25.61
C GLU A 181 -2.01 7.06 -24.28
N ASP A 182 -3.11 7.04 -23.53
CA ASP A 182 -3.19 7.67 -22.21
C ASP A 182 -2.23 6.98 -21.21
N GLN A 183 -2.10 5.67 -21.32
CA GLN A 183 -1.11 4.91 -20.55
C GLN A 183 0.33 5.32 -20.92
N SER A 184 0.63 5.45 -22.22
CA SER A 184 1.94 5.87 -22.70
C SER A 184 2.29 7.29 -22.26
N LYS A 185 1.33 8.22 -22.37
CA LYS A 185 1.45 9.61 -21.89
C LYS A 185 1.68 9.65 -20.38
N SER A 186 0.92 8.89 -19.60
CA SER A 186 1.07 8.80 -18.14
C SER A 186 2.45 8.29 -17.75
N MET A 187 2.93 7.22 -18.39
CA MET A 187 4.27 6.69 -18.16
C MET A 187 5.35 7.70 -18.59
N GLY A 188 5.20 8.33 -19.75
CA GLY A 188 6.11 9.37 -20.25
C GLY A 188 6.26 10.52 -19.25
N SER A 189 5.14 10.99 -18.68
CA SER A 189 5.14 12.03 -17.64
C SER A 189 5.87 11.59 -16.37
N ARG A 190 5.74 10.32 -15.94
CA ARG A 190 6.50 9.79 -14.79
C ARG A 190 8.00 9.73 -15.05
N TRP A 191 8.44 9.43 -16.28
CA TRP A 191 9.85 9.41 -16.67
C TRP A 191 10.51 10.79 -16.75
N LYS A 192 9.72 11.87 -16.84
CA LYS A 192 10.21 13.25 -16.71
C LYS A 192 10.64 13.58 -15.27
N ASN A 193 10.14 12.86 -14.27
CA ASN A 193 10.55 13.05 -12.88
C ASN A 193 11.92 12.41 -12.62
N ASP A 194 12.90 13.24 -12.27
CA ASP A 194 14.30 12.83 -12.07
C ASP A 194 14.49 11.85 -10.92
N LYS A 195 13.77 12.03 -9.81
CA LYS A 195 13.82 11.11 -8.66
C LYS A 195 13.34 9.73 -9.05
N PHE A 196 12.24 9.66 -9.80
CA PHE A 196 11.69 8.40 -10.31
C PHE A 196 12.68 7.74 -11.29
N ARG A 197 13.17 8.49 -12.28
CA ARG A 197 14.10 8.00 -13.30
C ARG A 197 15.40 7.47 -12.69
N ASN A 198 15.98 8.20 -11.74
CA ASN A 198 17.23 7.80 -11.08
C ASN A 198 17.04 6.55 -10.20
N ASN A 199 15.93 6.45 -9.47
CA ASN A 199 15.63 5.24 -8.70
C ASN A 199 15.43 4.02 -9.61
N GLN A 200 14.71 4.17 -10.75
CA GLN A 200 14.56 3.08 -11.72
C GLN A 200 15.90 2.67 -12.33
N ARG A 201 16.78 3.62 -12.67
CA ARG A 201 18.15 3.32 -13.15
C ARG A 201 18.95 2.53 -12.13
N ARG A 202 18.91 2.93 -10.85
CA ARG A 202 19.60 2.23 -9.76
C ARG A 202 19.11 0.80 -9.60
N LEU A 203 17.79 0.61 -9.46
CA LEU A 203 17.16 -0.71 -9.29
C LEU A 203 17.46 -1.65 -10.45
N MET A 204 17.38 -1.13 -11.67
CA MET A 204 17.76 -1.90 -12.86
C MET A 204 19.25 -2.22 -12.83
N GLY A 205 20.11 -1.25 -12.51
CA GLY A 205 21.56 -1.47 -12.39
C GLY A 205 21.92 -2.59 -11.42
N GLU A 206 21.33 -2.59 -10.23
CA GLU A 206 21.49 -3.63 -9.20
C GLU A 206 21.05 -5.00 -9.72
N LYS A 207 19.83 -5.09 -10.27
CA LYS A 207 19.31 -6.33 -10.87
C LYS A 207 20.19 -6.84 -12.01
N TRP A 208 20.67 -5.96 -12.87
CA TRP A 208 21.58 -6.32 -13.97
C TRP A 208 22.95 -6.77 -13.45
N ALA A 209 23.45 -6.22 -12.35
CA ALA A 209 24.69 -6.65 -11.72
C ALA A 209 24.56 -8.06 -11.12
N GLU A 210 23.45 -8.35 -10.44
CA GLU A 210 23.14 -9.69 -9.92
C GLU A 210 23.02 -10.73 -11.04
N ILE A 211 22.26 -10.42 -12.09
CA ILE A 211 22.11 -11.29 -13.27
C ILE A 211 23.47 -11.52 -13.94
N LYS A 212 24.29 -10.46 -14.09
CA LYS A 212 25.65 -10.59 -14.63
C LYS A 212 26.52 -11.49 -13.78
N LYS A 213 26.43 -11.41 -12.45
CA LYS A 213 27.17 -12.25 -11.53
C LYS A 213 26.70 -13.71 -11.62
N ALA A 214 25.40 -13.95 -11.61
CA ALA A 214 24.81 -15.29 -11.71
C ALA A 214 25.17 -16.00 -13.03
N TYR A 215 25.20 -15.26 -14.14
CA TYR A 215 25.49 -15.81 -15.48
C TYR A 215 26.89 -15.49 -15.98
N LYS A 216 27.86 -15.35 -15.08
CA LYS A 216 29.28 -15.27 -15.41
C LYS A 216 29.97 -16.59 -15.06
N LYS A 217 30.42 -17.33 -16.07
CA LYS A 217 31.18 -18.58 -15.92
C LYS A 217 32.48 -18.45 -16.71
N ASN A 218 33.61 -18.80 -16.11
CA ASN A 218 34.94 -18.73 -16.74
C ASN A 218 35.26 -17.37 -17.41
N GLY A 219 34.85 -16.27 -16.78
CA GLY A 219 35.06 -14.91 -17.30
C GLY A 219 34.10 -14.45 -18.41
N ILE A 220 33.19 -15.32 -18.87
CA ILE A 220 32.22 -15.05 -19.94
C ILE A 220 30.85 -14.78 -19.30
N TYR A 221 30.26 -13.64 -19.61
CA TYR A 221 28.87 -13.34 -19.26
C TYR A 221 27.92 -13.77 -20.38
N LEU A 222 26.85 -14.47 -20.02
CA LEU A 222 25.82 -14.90 -20.95
C LEU A 222 24.47 -14.27 -20.61
N ARG A 223 23.96 -13.43 -21.52
CA ARG A 223 22.68 -12.70 -21.35
C ARG A 223 21.46 -13.63 -21.38
N ASP A 224 21.55 -14.74 -22.11
CA ASP A 224 20.44 -15.67 -22.35
C ASP A 224 20.95 -17.12 -22.28
N PRO A 225 21.19 -17.62 -21.05
CA PRO A 225 21.66 -18.97 -20.81
C PRO A 225 20.53 -19.99 -20.98
N ILE A 226 20.84 -21.11 -21.63
CA ILE A 226 19.97 -22.28 -21.66
C ILE A 226 19.93 -22.87 -20.26
N LYS A 227 18.74 -22.91 -19.67
CA LYS A 227 18.54 -23.24 -18.25
C LYS A 227 18.82 -24.71 -17.92
N ASN A 228 18.52 -25.64 -18.84
CA ASN A 228 18.78 -27.07 -18.65
C ASN A 228 20.20 -27.40 -19.13
N GLU A 229 21.19 -27.21 -18.26
CA GLU A 229 22.62 -27.36 -18.59
C GLU A 229 22.95 -28.80 -19.03
N GLU A 230 22.45 -29.81 -18.33
CA GLU A 230 22.75 -31.22 -18.61
C GLU A 230 22.23 -31.66 -19.97
N GLU A 231 20.96 -31.35 -20.27
CA GLU A 231 20.34 -31.64 -21.56
C GLU A 231 21.08 -30.92 -22.70
N PHE A 232 21.43 -29.64 -22.49
CA PHE A 232 22.16 -28.88 -23.49
C PHE A 232 23.55 -29.45 -23.77
N ILE A 233 24.26 -29.91 -22.73
CA ILE A 233 25.57 -30.55 -22.88
C ILE A 233 25.48 -31.83 -23.72
N ILE A 234 24.45 -32.64 -23.50
CA ILE A 234 24.20 -33.87 -24.26
C ILE A 234 23.84 -33.52 -25.72
N ASP A 235 22.92 -32.59 -25.92
CA ASP A 235 22.47 -32.16 -27.24
C ASP A 235 23.62 -31.60 -28.09
N VAL A 236 24.53 -30.84 -27.50
CA VAL A 236 25.68 -30.26 -28.22
C VAL A 236 26.63 -31.33 -28.75
N LYS A 237 26.72 -32.48 -28.07
CA LYS A 237 27.53 -33.63 -28.53
C LYS A 237 26.82 -34.40 -29.66
N ASN A 238 25.50 -34.50 -29.61
CA ASN A 238 24.74 -35.41 -30.47
C ASN A 238 24.06 -34.73 -31.67
N LEU A 239 23.80 -33.43 -31.62
CA LEU A 239 23.05 -32.69 -32.63
C LEU A 239 23.93 -31.77 -33.48
N THR A 240 23.41 -31.39 -34.65
CA THR A 240 23.96 -30.32 -35.49
C THR A 240 23.54 -28.95 -34.97
N LEU A 241 24.26 -27.89 -35.40
CA LEU A 241 23.91 -26.52 -35.03
C LEU A 241 22.50 -26.11 -35.48
N GLU A 242 22.04 -26.60 -36.64
CA GLU A 242 20.71 -26.33 -37.16
C GLU A 242 19.61 -26.98 -36.30
N GLN A 243 19.85 -28.22 -35.84
CA GLN A 243 18.95 -28.92 -34.93
C GLN A 243 18.87 -28.24 -33.56
N LEU A 244 20.00 -27.72 -33.05
CA LEU A 244 20.04 -26.97 -31.79
C LEU A 244 19.27 -25.64 -31.89
N ILE A 245 19.41 -24.90 -32.99
CA ILE A 245 18.66 -23.66 -33.24
C ILE A 245 17.16 -23.94 -33.18
N LYS A 246 16.71 -25.02 -33.83
CA LYS A 246 15.31 -25.41 -33.88
C LYS A 246 14.80 -25.88 -32.52
N LYS A 247 15.54 -26.74 -31.81
CA LYS A 247 15.14 -27.28 -30.50
C LYS A 247 14.98 -26.18 -29.44
N TYR A 248 15.92 -25.24 -29.38
CA TYR A 248 15.92 -24.19 -28.36
C TYR A 248 15.25 -22.88 -28.81
N ASN A 249 14.79 -22.80 -30.06
CA ASN A 249 14.20 -21.62 -30.68
C ASN A 249 15.03 -20.34 -30.46
N LYS A 250 16.34 -20.43 -30.75
CA LYS A 250 17.33 -19.37 -30.49
C LYS A 250 18.21 -19.13 -31.70
N SER A 251 18.67 -17.89 -31.86
CA SER A 251 19.58 -17.55 -32.96
C SER A 251 20.90 -18.30 -32.87
N LEU A 252 21.52 -18.56 -34.03
CA LEU A 252 22.82 -19.23 -34.15
C LEU A 252 23.90 -18.59 -33.25
N ASN A 253 23.92 -17.26 -33.15
CA ASN A 253 24.85 -16.53 -32.29
C ASN A 253 24.61 -16.81 -30.80
N THR A 254 23.35 -16.97 -30.38
CA THR A 254 22.99 -17.29 -29.00
C THR A 254 23.39 -18.71 -28.66
N ILE A 255 23.12 -19.67 -29.56
CA ILE A 255 23.55 -21.08 -29.40
C ILE A 255 25.08 -21.17 -29.31
N ARG A 256 25.82 -20.50 -30.20
CA ARG A 256 27.29 -20.48 -30.17
C ARG A 256 27.85 -19.90 -28.87
N LYS A 257 27.27 -18.81 -28.36
CA LYS A 257 27.67 -18.23 -27.08
C LYS A 257 27.38 -19.15 -25.90
N ASN A 258 26.25 -19.86 -25.92
CA ASN A 258 25.92 -20.90 -24.95
C ASN A 258 26.93 -22.06 -25.01
N ILE A 259 27.28 -22.56 -26.19
CA ILE A 259 28.31 -23.61 -26.35
C ILE A 259 29.65 -23.15 -25.76
N ILE A 260 30.10 -21.93 -26.10
CA ILE A 260 31.36 -21.38 -25.56
C ILE A 260 31.29 -21.20 -24.05
N TYR A 261 30.14 -20.78 -23.52
CA TYR A 261 29.92 -20.58 -22.08
C TYR A 261 30.02 -21.91 -21.29
N TYR A 262 29.47 -22.99 -21.83
CA TYR A 262 29.49 -24.31 -21.16
C TYR A 262 30.75 -25.15 -21.44
N PHE A 263 31.32 -25.06 -22.65
CA PHE A 263 32.44 -25.92 -23.09
C PHE A 263 33.77 -25.18 -23.28
N GLY A 264 33.79 -23.85 -23.17
CA GLY A 264 34.99 -23.02 -23.38
C GLY A 264 35.32 -22.74 -24.85
N MET A 265 36.27 -21.82 -25.08
CA MET A 265 36.63 -21.36 -26.45
C MET A 265 37.27 -22.44 -27.33
N ASN A 266 37.80 -23.52 -26.73
CA ASN A 266 38.55 -24.57 -27.44
C ASN A 266 37.68 -25.71 -28.01
N PHE A 267 36.37 -25.72 -27.77
CA PHE A 267 35.46 -26.80 -28.20
C PHE A 267 35.52 -27.09 -29.72
N ARG A 268 35.86 -26.07 -30.55
CA ARG A 268 36.03 -26.24 -32.02
C ARG A 268 37.18 -27.17 -32.43
N LYS A 269 38.17 -27.41 -31.56
CA LYS A 269 39.33 -28.27 -31.87
C LYS A 269 39.04 -29.76 -31.72
N THR A 270 38.04 -30.12 -30.92
CA THR A 270 37.76 -31.52 -30.56
C THR A 270 36.88 -32.24 -31.59
N ARG A 271 35.92 -31.55 -32.21
CA ARG A 271 34.97 -32.13 -33.18
C ARG A 271 35.57 -32.40 -34.58
N ARG A 272 36.83 -32.02 -34.83
CA ARG A 272 37.56 -32.28 -36.09
C ARG A 272 38.51 -33.49 -36.02
N ARG A 273 38.60 -34.17 -34.87
CA ARG A 273 39.53 -35.29 -34.62
C ARG A 273 38.84 -36.63 -34.30
N THR A 274 37.53 -36.71 -34.50
CA THR A 274 36.69 -37.93 -34.46
C THR A 274 35.90 -37.97 -35.74
#